data_AF-A0A1Q7RPS7-F1
#
_entry.id   AF-A0A1Q7RPS7-F1
#
_cell.length_a   1.000
_cell.length_b   1.000
_cell.length_c   1.000
_cell.angle_alpha   90.00
_cell.angle_beta   90.00
_cell.angle_gamma   90.00
#
_symmetry.space_group_name_H-M   'P 1'
#
loop_
_entity.id
_entity.type
_entity.pdbx_description
1 polymer ?
#
loop_
_entity_poly.entity_id
_entity_poly.type
_entity_poly.pdbx_seq_one_letter_code
_entity_poly.pdbx_strand_id
1 'polypeptide(L)' 'MVRQVVPMPDGYALRLADQGEILMQVAEFIELERLCCPFLTFQLEVEADGGSTCLRMSGRGAVKEFLASELGVAKWSC' A
#
# COMPACT_ATOMS: atom_id res chain seq x y z
N MET A 1 3.21 -0.29 -12.25
CA MET A 1 2.37 -0.98 -11.25
C MET A 1 1.93 0.01 -10.17
N VAL A 2 2.86 0.53 -9.34
CA VAL A 2 2.58 1.69 -8.45
C VAL A 2 2.81 3.00 -9.21
N ARG A 3 1.86 3.94 -9.15
CA ARG A 3 1.96 5.28 -9.78
C ARG A 3 2.33 6.36 -8.79
N GLN A 4 1.85 6.26 -7.56
CA GLN A 4 2.06 7.26 -6.53
C GLN A 4 2.02 6.62 -5.16
N VAL A 5 2.92 7.08 -4.27
CA VAL A 5 2.91 6.77 -2.84
C VAL A 5 2.46 8.02 -2.08
N VAL A 6 1.40 7.91 -1.30
CA VAL A 6 0.81 9.00 -0.53
C VAL A 6 1.03 8.72 0.96
N PRO A 7 1.76 9.57 1.70
CA PRO A 7 1.90 9.42 3.13
C PRO A 7 0.58 9.68 3.85
N MET A 8 0.24 8.82 4.81
CA MET A 8 -0.94 8.93 5.68
C MET A 8 -0.49 9.07 7.15
N PRO A 9 -1.38 9.46 8.09
CA PRO A 9 -1.01 9.56 9.50
C PRO A 9 -0.46 8.25 10.10
N ASP A 10 -0.99 7.10 9.66
CA ASP A 10 -0.77 5.76 10.21
C ASP A 10 -0.16 4.77 9.21
N GLY A 11 0.38 5.25 8.09
CA GLY A 11 0.94 4.41 7.04
C GLY A 11 1.02 5.10 5.69
N TYR A 12 0.71 4.38 4.62
CA TYR A 12 0.80 4.86 3.23
C TYR A 12 -0.36 4.35 2.38
N ALA A 13 -0.71 5.12 1.35
CA ALA A 13 -1.59 4.68 0.28
C ALA A 13 -0.83 4.64 -1.05
N LEU A 14 -1.01 3.55 -1.80
CA LEU A 14 -0.43 3.32 -3.11
C LEU A 14 -1.54 3.49 -4.15
N ARG A 15 -1.42 4.48 -5.04
CA ARG A 15 -2.25 4.53 -6.25
C ARG A 15 -1.64 3.62 -7.28
N LEU A 16 -2.41 2.67 -7.77
CA LEU A 16 -1.97 1.67 -8.73
C LEU A 16 -2.46 2.03 -10.14
N ALA A 17 -1.81 1.47 -11.15
CA ALA A 17 -2.27 1.59 -12.52
C ALA A 17 -3.52 0.74 -12.74
N ASP A 18 -4.54 1.30 -13.35
CA ASP A 18 -5.77 0.58 -13.71
C ASP A 18 -5.60 -0.19 -15.03
N GLN A 19 -4.65 -1.13 -15.05
CA GLN A 19 -4.34 -1.92 -16.24
C GLN A 19 -4.10 -3.38 -15.87
N GLY A 20 -4.67 -4.30 -16.66
CA GLY A 20 -4.42 -5.74 -16.55
C GLY A 20 -4.94 -6.38 -15.26
N GLU A 21 -4.15 -7.30 -14.70
CA GLU A 21 -4.51 -8.13 -13.54
C GLU A 21 -4.16 -7.49 -12.18
N ILE A 22 -4.13 -6.15 -12.09
CA ILE A 22 -3.64 -5.44 -10.90
C ILE A 22 -4.40 -5.84 -9.63
N LEU A 23 -5.71 -6.08 -9.72
CA LEU A 23 -6.53 -6.46 -8.58
C LEU A 23 -6.13 -7.83 -8.01
N MET A 24 -5.89 -8.82 -8.88
CA MET A 24 -5.45 -10.15 -8.48
C MET A 24 -4.05 -10.11 -7.85
N GLN A 25 -3.13 -9.34 -8.43
CA GLN A 25 -1.77 -9.20 -7.91
C GLN A 25 -1.77 -8.54 -6.52
N VAL A 26 -2.64 -7.56 -6.30
CA VAL A 26 -2.80 -6.93 -4.97
C VAL A 26 -3.39 -7.90 -3.97
N ALA A 27 -4.38 -8.69 -4.36
CA ALA A 27 -4.96 -9.71 -3.48
C ALA A 27 -3.91 -10.75 -3.06
N GLU A 28 -3.10 -11.24 -4.02
CA GLU A 28 -2.00 -12.17 -3.73
C GLU A 28 -0.96 -11.54 -2.79
N PHE A 29 -0.57 -10.30 -3.03
CA PHE A 29 0.32 -9.55 -2.13
C PHE A 29 -0.25 -9.46 -0.71
N ILE A 30 -1.53 -9.12 -0.56
CA ILE A 30 -2.18 -9.05 0.76
C ILE A 30 -2.16 -10.41 1.46
N GLU A 31 -2.45 -11.51 0.75
CA GLU A 31 -2.42 -12.86 1.35
C GLU A 31 -1.03 -13.22 1.87
N LEU A 32 0.03 -12.93 1.11
CA LEU A 32 1.41 -13.17 1.54
C LEU A 32 1.80 -12.30 2.75
N GLU A 33 1.50 -11.00 2.69
CA GLU A 33 1.86 -10.08 3.76
C GLU A 33 1.06 -10.29 5.04
N ARG A 34 -0.15 -10.85 4.98
CA ARG A 34 -0.89 -11.23 6.20
C ARG A 34 -0.18 -12.33 6.99
N LEU A 35 0.64 -13.16 6.33
CA LEU A 35 1.43 -14.21 6.97
C LEU A 35 2.75 -13.65 7.53
N CYS A 36 3.44 -12.79 6.77
CA CYS A 36 4.74 -12.21 7.17
C CYS A 36 4.59 -11.03 8.15
N CYS A 37 3.58 -10.19 7.92
CA CYS A 37 3.34 -8.90 8.56
C CYS A 37 1.91 -8.81 9.16
N PRO A 38 1.57 -9.65 10.16
CA PRO A 38 0.21 -9.72 10.72
C PRO A 38 -0.23 -8.46 11.47
N PHE A 39 0.67 -7.48 11.65
CA PHE A 39 0.40 -6.19 12.27
C PHE A 39 -0.12 -5.13 11.28
N LEU A 40 -0.09 -5.41 9.98
CA LEU A 40 -0.58 -4.50 8.94
C LEU A 40 -2.09 -4.63 8.75
N THR A 41 -2.73 -3.47 8.62
CA THR A 41 -4.10 -3.32 8.13
C THR A 41 -4.07 -2.95 6.66
N PHE A 42 -4.84 -3.66 5.85
CA PHE A 42 -4.98 -3.41 4.42
C PHE A 42 -6.38 -2.89 4.09
N GLN A 43 -6.47 -1.88 3.24
CA GLN A 43 -7.71 -1.45 2.62
C GLN A 43 -7.49 -1.34 1.11
N LEU A 44 -8.33 -2.01 0.34
CA LEU A 44 -8.30 -1.97 -1.12
C LEU A 44 -9.56 -1.26 -1.62
N GLU A 45 -9.36 -0.18 -2.33
CA GLU A 45 -10.42 0.63 -2.94
C GLU A 45 -10.28 0.57 -4.45
N VAL A 46 -11.39 0.27 -5.13
CA VAL A 46 -11.50 0.31 -6.59
C VAL A 46 -12.53 1.38 -6.90
N GLU A 47 -12.09 2.48 -7.51
CA GLU A 47 -12.96 3.60 -7.87
C GLU A 47 -13.93 3.20 -9.00
N ALA A 48 -15.13 3.80 -8.99
CA ALA A 48 -16.14 3.57 -10.02
C ALA A 48 -15.66 4.00 -11.43
N ASP A 49 -16.37 3.54 -12.46
CA ASP A 49 -16.14 3.92 -13.88
C ASP A 49 -14.73 3.57 -14.43
N GLY A 50 -14.08 2.54 -13.90
CA GLY A 50 -12.69 2.22 -14.26
C GLY A 50 -11.71 3.25 -13.69
N GLY A 51 -12.00 3.73 -12.48
CA GLY A 51 -11.13 4.63 -11.75
C GLY A 51 -9.92 3.92 -11.16
N SER A 52 -9.10 4.65 -10.40
CA SER A 52 -7.84 4.10 -9.91
C SER A 52 -8.07 3.03 -8.83
N THR A 53 -7.26 1.97 -8.85
CA THR A 53 -7.15 1.06 -7.70
C THR A 53 -6.18 1.65 -6.68
N CYS A 54 -6.61 1.76 -5.42
CA CYS A 54 -5.81 2.27 -4.31
C CYS A 54 -5.65 1.21 -3.23
N LEU A 55 -4.40 0.89 -2.87
CA LEU A 55 -4.07 0.03 -1.74
C LEU A 55 -3.56 0.90 -0.58
N ARG A 56 -4.26 0.91 0.54
CA ARG A 56 -3.76 1.50 1.79
C ARG A 56 -3.21 0.42 2.70
N MET A 57 -2.02 0.68 3.24
CA MET A 57 -1.36 -0.12 4.25
C MET A 57 -1.18 0.77 5.48
N SER A 58 -1.69 0.33 6.63
CA SER A 58 -1.58 1.07 7.89
C SER A 58 -1.40 0.17 9.10
N GLY A 59 -1.12 0.75 10.26
CA GLY A 59 -1.04 0.01 11.51
C GLY A 59 -0.71 0.91 12.68
N ARG A 60 -0.50 0.32 13.86
CA ARG A 60 -0.23 1.05 15.09
C ARG A 60 1.27 1.14 15.38
N GLY A 61 1.68 2.16 16.12
CA GLY A 61 3.07 2.30 16.56
C GLY A 61 4.01 2.59 15.39
N ALA A 62 5.11 1.84 15.30
CA ALA A 62 6.19 2.05 14.33
C ALA A 62 5.90 1.57 12.90
N VAL A 63 4.64 1.26 12.57
CA VAL A 63 4.25 0.70 11.26
C VAL A 63 4.51 1.70 10.13
N LYS A 64 4.32 3.00 10.37
CA LYS A 64 4.58 4.00 9.34
C LYS A 64 6.06 4.06 8.99
N GLU A 65 6.95 4.03 9.99
CA GLU A 65 8.39 4.01 9.80
C GLU A 65 8.85 2.71 9.13
N PHE A 66 8.28 1.58 9.54
CA PHE A 66 8.48 0.29 8.89
C PHE A 66 8.11 0.35 7.39
N LEU A 67 6.89 0.79 7.06
CA LEU A 67 6.45 0.95 5.68
C LEU A 67 7.31 1.95 4.91
N ALA A 68 7.82 3.00 5.56
CA ALA A 68 8.69 3.97 4.92
C ALA A 68 10.01 3.34 4.46
N SER A 69 10.56 2.43 5.26
CA SER A 69 11.75 1.65 4.92
C SER A 69 11.47 0.68 3.78
N GLU A 70 10.40 -0.12 3.90
CA GLU A 70 10.03 -1.13 2.90
C GLU A 70 9.69 -0.53 1.53
N LEU A 71 8.97 0.60 1.52
CA LEU A 71 8.61 1.30 0.28
C LEU A 71 9.75 2.16 -0.29
N GLY A 72 10.90 2.26 0.41
CA GLY A 72 12.01 3.10 -0.01
C GLY A 72 11.69 4.60 -0.02
N VAL A 73 10.68 5.03 0.75
CA VAL A 73 10.25 6.42 0.88
C VAL A 73 10.85 7.10 2.11
N ALA A 74 11.79 6.43 2.78
CA ALA A 74 12.60 7.00 3.84
C ALA A 74 13.21 8.31 3.35
N LYS A 75 12.80 9.42 3.99
CA LYS A 75 13.29 10.76 3.72
C LYS A 75 14.82 10.73 3.76
N TRP A 76 15.45 10.99 2.62
CA TRP A 76 16.74 11.67 2.64
C TRP A 76 16.49 13.09 3.15
N SER A 77 16.45 13.24 4.46
CA SER A 77 16.82 14.51 5.07
C SER A 77 18.35 14.56 5.07
N CYS A 78 18.91 15.19 4.03
CA CYS A 78 20.15 15.93 4.22
C CYS A 78 19.92 17.04 5.26
#